data_AF-A0A842U5Q3-F1
#
_entry.id   AF-A0A842U5Q3-F1
#
_cell.length_a   1.000
_cell.length_b   1.000
_cell.length_c   1.000
_cell.angle_alpha   90.00
_cell.angle_beta   90.00
_cell.angle_gamma   90.00
#
_symmetry.space_group_name_H-M   'P 1'
#
loop_
_entity.id
_entity.type
_entity.pdbx_description
1 polymer ?
#
loop_
_entity_poly.entity_id
_entity_poly.type
_entity_poly.pdbx_seq_one_letter_code
_entity_poly.pdbx_strand_id
1 'polypeptide(L)'
;MSEIKLPLIITKEDCHRCHELKEWMKENDLPFVEKDIDDEEFVQQLLHDSNFLDMFCDEEGCVVNTPVVMYKGKYHFKKLWGIEGLRKKEAKKLFKDLFKMKED
;
A
#
# COMPACT_ATOMS: atom_id res chain seq x y z
N MET A 1 20.64 9.00 10.21
CA MET A 1 19.30 9.43 9.76
C MET A 1 18.74 8.26 8.99
N SER A 2 17.78 7.51 9.57
CA SER A 2 17.16 6.39 8.86
C SER A 2 16.37 6.98 7.70
N GLU A 3 16.71 6.61 6.47
CA GLU A 3 15.93 6.99 5.28
C GLU A 3 14.48 6.48 5.47
N ILE A 4 13.58 7.41 5.76
CA ILE A 4 12.16 7.10 5.92
C ILE A 4 11.62 6.84 4.52
N LYS A 5 11.53 5.57 4.13
CA LYS A 5 10.85 5.17 2.90
C LYS A 5 9.35 5.36 3.12
N LEU A 6 8.79 6.41 2.52
CA LEU A 6 7.35 6.66 2.53
C LEU A 6 6.59 5.41 2.06
N PRO A 7 5.42 5.11 2.65
CA PRO A 7 4.58 4.03 2.16
C PRO A 7 4.11 4.33 0.73
N LEU A 8 4.27 3.34 -0.14
CA LEU A 8 3.73 3.34 -1.49
C LEU A 8 2.38 2.63 -1.49
N ILE A 9 1.32 3.33 -1.86
CA ILE A 9 -0.01 2.77 -2.04
C ILE A 9 -0.22 2.55 -3.53
N ILE A 10 -0.38 1.29 -3.90
CA ILE A 10 -0.73 0.86 -5.24
C ILE A 10 -2.25 0.79 -5.33
N THR A 11 -2.83 1.63 -6.17
CA THR A 11 -4.27 1.79 -6.36
C THR A 11 -4.68 1.37 -7.77
N LYS A 12 -5.98 1.31 -8.01
CA LYS A 12 -6.59 1.16 -9.34
C LYS A 12 -7.72 2.17 -9.45
N GLU A 13 -8.06 2.59 -10.66
CA GLU A 13 -9.32 3.29 -10.91
C GLU A 13 -10.54 2.49 -10.38
N ASP A 14 -11.57 3.22 -9.95
CA ASP A 14 -12.84 2.69 -9.41
C ASP A 14 -12.69 1.74 -8.20
N CYS A 15 -11.62 1.90 -7.41
CA CYS A 15 -11.36 1.06 -6.25
C CYS A 15 -11.83 1.70 -4.94
N HIS A 16 -13.01 1.31 -4.45
CA HIS A 16 -13.58 1.83 -3.20
C HIS A 16 -12.63 1.71 -2.00
N ARG A 17 -11.96 0.56 -1.85
CA ARG A 17 -10.97 0.33 -0.78
C ARG A 17 -9.75 1.25 -0.92
N CYS A 18 -9.35 1.59 -2.14
CA CYS A 18 -8.24 2.50 -2.40
C CYS A 18 -8.59 3.90 -1.94
N HIS A 19 -9.81 4.37 -2.21
CA HIS A 19 -10.30 5.64 -1.69
C HIS A 19 -10.32 5.64 -0.16
N GLU A 20 -10.92 4.63 0.47
CA GLU A 20 -11.03 4.54 1.92
C GLU A 20 -9.66 4.58 2.63
N LEU A 21 -8.66 3.88 2.10
CA LEU A 21 -7.30 3.91 2.65
C LEU A 21 -6.64 5.27 2.49
N LYS A 22 -6.75 5.89 1.30
CA LYS A 22 -6.17 7.21 1.03
C LYS A 22 -6.79 8.28 1.90
N GLU A 23 -8.11 8.27 2.04
CA GLU A 23 -8.82 9.18 2.93
C GLU A 23 -8.36 9.00 4.37
N TRP A 24 -8.31 7.76 4.86
CA TRP A 24 -7.83 7.50 6.21
C TRP A 24 -6.39 8.00 6.43
N MET A 25 -5.49 7.82 5.46
CA MET A 25 -4.12 8.34 5.56
C MET A 25 -4.08 9.87 5.56
N LYS A 26 -4.89 10.53 4.73
CA LYS A 26 -5.03 12.00 4.71
C LYS A 26 -5.62 12.55 6.00
N GLU A 27 -6.69 11.95 6.53
CA GLU A 27 -7.31 12.33 7.81
C GLU A 27 -6.34 12.24 8.99
N ASN A 28 -5.43 11.27 8.93
CA ASN A 28 -4.38 11.09 9.94
C ASN A 28 -3.10 11.84 9.58
N ASP A 29 -3.11 12.62 8.49
CA ASP A 29 -2.00 13.42 7.96
C ASP A 29 -0.69 12.60 7.91
N LEU A 30 -0.81 11.40 7.34
CA LEU A 30 0.28 10.47 7.09
C LEU A 30 0.78 10.66 5.66
N PRO A 31 2.08 10.88 5.44
CA PRO A 31 2.62 10.99 4.09
C PRO A 31 2.63 9.63 3.40
N PHE A 32 2.29 9.60 2.11
CA PHE A 32 2.35 8.42 1.26
C PHE A 32 2.60 8.80 -0.20
N VAL A 33 3.06 7.83 -0.99
CA VAL A 33 3.15 7.92 -2.45
C VAL A 33 2.05 7.06 -3.05
N GLU A 34 1.35 7.56 -4.06
CA GLU A 34 0.34 6.82 -4.80
C GLU A 34 0.88 6.41 -6.18
N LYS A 35 0.61 5.18 -6.58
CA LYS A 35 0.86 4.68 -7.94
C LYS A 35 -0.33 3.87 -8.42
N ASP A 36 -0.71 4.08 -9.67
CA ASP A 36 -1.78 3.33 -10.31
C ASP A 36 -1.25 2.01 -10.88
N ILE A 37 -1.94 0.91 -10.64
CA ILE A 37 -1.61 -0.41 -11.18
C ILE A 37 -1.91 -0.54 -12.68
N ASP A 38 -2.67 0.40 -13.25
CA ASP A 38 -2.93 0.48 -14.69
C ASP A 38 -1.91 1.40 -15.42
N ASP A 39 -0.99 2.05 -14.69
CA ASP A 39 0.11 2.84 -15.28
C ASP A 39 1.18 1.93 -15.89
N GLU A 40 1.33 1.95 -17.21
CA GLU A 40 2.21 1.04 -17.95
C GLU A 40 3.67 1.12 -17.48
N GLU A 41 4.20 2.33 -17.25
CA GLU A 41 5.57 2.52 -16.78
C GLU A 41 5.79 1.90 -15.39
N PHE A 42 4.83 2.07 -14.48
CA PHE A 42 4.87 1.49 -13.16
C PHE A 42 4.69 -0.04 -13.17
N VAL A 43 3.80 -0.57 -14.01
CA VAL A 43 3.62 -2.02 -14.19
C VAL A 43 4.92 -2.66 -14.66
N GLN A 44 5.63 -2.05 -15.62
CA GLN A 44 6.94 -2.55 -16.05
C GLN A 44 7.95 -2.59 -14.89
N GLN A 45 7.92 -1.60 -13.99
CA GLN A 45 8.76 -1.62 -12.79
C GLN A 45 8.39 -2.75 -11.83
N LEU A 46 7.10 -3.01 -11.62
CA LEU A 46 6.61 -4.09 -10.76
C LEU A 46 6.97 -5.47 -11.31
N LEU A 47 6.90 -5.66 -12.63
CA LEU A 47 7.30 -6.90 -13.29
C LEU A 47 8.81 -7.18 -13.18
N HIS A 48 9.61 -6.17 -12.81
CA HIS A 48 11.03 -6.34 -12.52
C HIS A 48 11.32 -6.51 -11.01
N ASP A 49 10.31 -6.38 -10.13
CA ASP A 49 10.45 -6.60 -8.69
C ASP A 49 10.14 -8.06 -8.35
N SER A 50 11.18 -8.83 -8.03
CA SER A 50 11.05 -10.24 -7.68
C SER A 50 10.14 -10.50 -6.47
N ASN A 51 10.06 -9.57 -5.50
CA ASN A 51 9.17 -9.72 -4.35
C ASN A 51 7.71 -9.50 -4.73
N PHE A 52 7.46 -8.65 -5.72
CA PHE A 52 6.12 -8.44 -6.24
C PHE A 52 5.66 -9.68 -7.00
N LEU A 53 6.51 -10.19 -7.90
CA LEU A 53 6.22 -11.41 -8.66
C LEU A 53 5.94 -12.59 -7.73
N ASP A 54 6.78 -12.86 -6.74
CA ASP A 54 6.62 -13.98 -5.80
C ASP A 54 5.33 -13.90 -4.97
N MET A 55 4.84 -12.68 -4.70
CA MET A 55 3.63 -12.48 -3.88
C MET A 55 2.33 -12.40 -4.67
N PHE A 56 2.37 -11.95 -5.93
CA PHE A 56 1.17 -11.60 -6.69
C PHE A 56 1.07 -12.30 -8.05
N CYS A 57 2.12 -12.97 -8.51
CA CYS A 57 2.15 -13.64 -9.81
C CYS A 57 2.47 -15.12 -9.65
N ASP A 58 1.69 -15.95 -10.34
CA ASP A 58 1.89 -17.39 -10.45
C ASP A 58 2.00 -17.79 -11.94
N GLU A 59 2.09 -19.09 -12.24
CA GLU A 59 2.18 -19.62 -13.62
C GLU A 59 1.01 -19.19 -14.54
N GLU A 60 -0.13 -18.80 -13.95
CA GLU A 60 -1.34 -18.36 -14.67
C GLU A 60 -1.41 -16.84 -14.90
N GLY A 61 -0.53 -16.06 -14.26
CA GLY A 61 -0.49 -14.60 -14.37
C GLY A 61 -0.45 -13.86 -13.04
N CYS A 62 -0.48 -12.53 -13.10
CA CYS A 62 -0.43 -11.64 -11.94
C CYS A 62 -1.84 -11.21 -11.49
N VAL A 63 -2.21 -11.55 -10.26
CA VAL A 63 -3.49 -11.13 -9.65
C VAL A 63 -3.22 -10.19 -8.49
N VAL A 64 -3.43 -8.90 -8.74
CA VAL A 64 -3.21 -7.83 -7.77
C VAL A 64 -4.54 -7.34 -7.23
N ASN A 65 -4.82 -7.68 -5.98
CA ASN A 65 -5.98 -7.11 -5.30
C ASN A 65 -5.59 -5.76 -4.71
N THR A 66 -6.15 -4.67 -5.24
CA THR A 66 -5.90 -3.32 -4.73
C THR A 66 -6.81 -2.97 -3.54
N PRO A 67 -6.39 -2.05 -2.66
CA PRO A 67 -5.09 -1.38 -2.63
C PRO A 67 -3.99 -2.23 -1.98
N VAL A 68 -2.80 -2.23 -2.57
CA VAL A 68 -1.60 -2.85 -1.98
C VAL A 68 -0.71 -1.77 -1.38
N VAL A 69 -0.22 -1.98 -0.16
CA VAL A 69 0.73 -1.05 0.48
C VAL A 69 2.11 -1.66 0.51
N MET A 70 3.08 -1.06 -0.18
CA MET A 70 4.50 -1.37 -0.01
C MET A 70 5.09 -0.42 1.05
N TYR A 71 5.51 -0.97 2.18
CA TYR A 71 6.10 -0.19 3.26
C TYR A 71 7.20 -1.00 3.95
N LYS A 72 8.33 -0.36 4.25
CA LYS A 72 9.51 -1.01 4.86
C LYS A 72 9.98 -2.27 4.09
N GLY A 73 9.89 -2.23 2.76
CA GLY A 73 10.30 -3.33 1.88
C GLY A 73 9.38 -4.55 1.92
N LYS A 74 8.14 -4.41 2.40
CA LYS A 74 7.14 -5.49 2.44
C LYS A 74 5.82 -5.01 1.85
N TYR A 75 5.16 -5.92 1.14
CA TYR A 75 3.82 -5.72 0.62
C TYR A 75 2.76 -6.12 1.66
N HIS A 76 1.76 -5.25 1.86
CA HIS A 76 0.69 -5.40 2.82
C HIS A 76 -0.67 -5.27 2.12
N PHE A 77 -1.48 -6.32 2.20
CA PHE A 77 -2.85 -6.32 1.67
C PHE A 77 -3.81 -7.01 2.65
N LYS A 78 -3.72 -8.34 2.79
CA LYS A 78 -4.74 -9.18 3.47
C LYS A 78 -5.07 -8.76 4.91
N LYS A 79 -4.11 -8.24 5.67
CA LYS A 79 -4.31 -7.88 7.10
C LYS A 79 -4.86 -6.49 7.32
N LEU A 80 -4.78 -5.61 6.32
CA LEU A 80 -5.33 -4.25 6.39
C LEU A 80 -6.85 -4.25 6.21
N TRP A 81 -7.40 -5.26 5.54
CA TRP A 81 -8.80 -5.32 5.15
C TRP A 81 -9.58 -6.37 5.96
N GLY A 82 -10.75 -5.99 6.45
CA GLY A 82 -11.76 -6.87 7.02
C GLY A 82 -13.03 -6.90 6.18
N ILE A 83 -14.05 -7.61 6.67
CA ILE A 83 -15.38 -7.65 6.05
C ILE A 83 -16.01 -6.24 6.05
N GLU A 84 -15.74 -5.47 7.11
CA GLU A 84 -16.26 -4.11 7.31
C GLU A 84 -15.35 -3.00 6.73
N GLY A 85 -14.37 -3.33 5.90
CA GLY A 85 -13.41 -2.36 5.33
C GLY A 85 -12.08 -2.29 6.08
N LEU A 86 -11.46 -1.11 6.11
CA LEU A 86 -10.12 -0.87 6.63
C LEU A 86 -10.07 -1.11 8.15
N ARG A 87 -9.20 -2.03 8.55
CA ARG A 87 -8.91 -2.31 9.95
C ARG A 87 -8.01 -1.21 10.51
N LYS A 88 -8.62 -0.09 10.94
CA LYS A 88 -7.91 1.09 11.48
C LYS A 88 -6.88 0.74 12.55
N LYS A 89 -7.14 -0.26 13.41
CA LYS A 89 -6.17 -0.73 14.43
C LYS A 89 -4.89 -1.32 13.80
N GLU A 90 -5.03 -2.11 12.73
CA GLU A 90 -3.89 -2.70 12.03
C GLU A 90 -3.15 -1.65 11.20
N ALA A 91 -3.88 -0.74 10.54
CA ALA A 91 -3.30 0.40 9.84
C ALA A 91 -2.46 1.29 10.80
N LYS A 92 -2.98 1.63 11.98
CA LYS A 92 -2.23 2.36 13.02
C LYS A 92 -0.97 1.63 13.47
N LYS A 93 -1.00 0.30 13.59
CA LYS A 93 0.19 -0.49 13.93
C LYS A 93 1.23 -0.45 12.81
N LEU A 94 0.77 -0.61 11.56
CA LEU A 94 1.65 -0.59 10.38
C LEU A 94 2.37 0.75 10.26
N PHE A 95 1.64 1.85 10.41
CA PHE A 95 2.15 3.22 10.26
C PHE A 95 2.56 3.88 11.59
N LYS A 96 2.74 3.10 12.67
CA LYS A 96 3.01 3.63 14.02
C LYS A 96 4.16 4.64 14.05
N ASP A 97 5.22 4.39 13.28
CA ASP A 97 6.38 5.27 13.27
C ASP A 97 6.13 6.59 12.53
N LEU A 98 5.16 6.64 11.60
CA LEU A 98 4.74 7.90 10.96
C LEU A 98 3.94 8.78 11.93
N PHE A 99 3.18 8.17 12.85
CA PHE A 99 2.46 8.93 13.89
C PHE A 99 3.41 9.57 14.90
N LYS A 100 4.48 8.87 15.31
CA LYS A 100 5.46 9.39 16.27
C LYS A 100 6.18 10.66 15.79
N MET A 101 6.29 10.85 14.47
CA MET A 101 6.90 12.05 13.88
C MET A 101 6.08 13.32 14.06
N LYS A 102 4.84 13.22 14.56
CA LYS A 102 3.99 14.38 14.87
C LYS A 102 4.15 14.91 16.28
N GLU A 103 4.77 14.13 17.16
CA GLU A 103 4.90 14.45 18.58
C GLU A 103 6.27 15.07 18.92
N ASP A 104 7.16 15.22 17.94
CA ASP A 104 8.48 15.88 18.02
C ASP A 104 8.47 17.25 17.31
#